data_AF-A0A815KH69-F1
#
_entry.id   AF-A0A815KH69-F1
#
_cell.length_a   1.000
_cell.length_b   1.000
_cell.length_c   1.000
_cell.angle_alpha   90.00
_cell.angle_beta   90.00
_cell.angle_gamma   90.00
#
_symmetry.space_group_name_H-M   'P 1'
#
loop_
_entity.id
_entity.type
_entity.pdbx_description
1 polymer ?
#
loop_
_entity_poly.entity_id
_entity_poly.type
_entity_poly.pdbx_seq_one_letter_code
_entity_poly.pdbx_strand_id
1 'polypeptide(L)'
;MATVGLRSPAAIYSCVIRNNSDAEIDVQVHFSGIEDHHAEVADIEIAQGEEERVDEKEFTHGDSDGKYHKTVELIRARKFDGSTIELKQPFDGVTAPKKDWIFEITNDSIKSVDPAKK
;
A
#
# COMPACT_ATOMS: atom_id res chain seq x y z
N MET A 1 33.12 13.13 6.04
CA MET A 1 32.36 12.31 5.07
C MET A 1 31.11 11.85 5.79
N ALA A 2 29.95 12.40 5.43
CA ALA A 2 28.69 12.00 6.04
C ALA A 2 28.27 10.65 5.46
N THR A 3 28.16 9.63 6.31
CA THR A 3 27.44 8.41 5.99
C THR A 3 26.02 8.82 5.62
N VAL A 4 25.67 8.70 4.34
CA VAL A 4 24.27 8.72 3.90
C VAL A 4 23.65 7.50 4.58
N GLY A 5 23.08 7.70 5.77
CA GLY A 5 22.28 6.67 6.41
C GLY A 5 21.16 6.36 5.43
N LEU A 6 21.19 5.17 4.82
CA LEU A 6 20.04 4.65 4.09
C LEU A 6 18.90 4.64 5.11
N ARG A 7 18.06 5.67 5.05
CA ARG A 7 16.81 5.67 5.78
C ARG A 7 16.02 4.54 5.13
N SER A 8 15.76 3.47 5.87
CA SER A 8 14.86 2.42 5.39
C SER A 8 13.61 3.08 4.83
N PRO A 9 13.09 2.63 3.67
CA PRO A 9 11.84 3.16 3.12
C PRO A 9 10.81 3.25 4.24
N ALA A 10 10.16 4.39 4.35
CA ALA A 10 9.17 4.58 5.40
C ALA A 10 7.98 3.65 5.14
N ALA A 11 7.62 2.88 6.16
CA ALA A 11 6.62 1.81 6.05
C ALA A 11 5.18 2.35 6.05
N ILE A 12 4.31 1.73 5.26
CA ILE A 12 2.85 1.89 5.40
C ILE A 12 2.31 0.55 5.91
N TYR A 13 1.58 0.56 7.03
CA TYR A 13 1.03 -0.66 7.63
C TYR A 13 -0.44 -0.90 7.26
N SER A 14 -1.22 0.16 7.04
CA SER A 14 -2.60 0.11 6.54
C SER A 14 -2.84 1.26 5.56
N CYS A 15 -3.83 1.12 4.68
CA CYS A 15 -4.12 2.14 3.67
C CYS A 15 -5.61 2.26 3.35
N VAL A 16 -5.96 3.38 2.73
CA VAL A 16 -7.28 3.63 2.12
C VAL A 16 -7.05 3.78 0.63
N ILE A 17 -7.73 2.97 -0.16
CA ILE A 17 -7.68 3.03 -1.62
C ILE A 17 -8.92 3.78 -2.11
N ARG A 18 -8.72 4.82 -2.91
CA ARG A 18 -9.80 5.62 -3.52
C ARG A 18 -9.84 5.38 -5.01
N ASN A 19 -11.00 4.99 -5.51
CA ASN A 19 -11.21 4.85 -6.94
C ASN A 19 -11.76 6.15 -7.54
N ASN A 20 -10.84 6.99 -8.04
CA ASN A 20 -11.15 8.20 -8.82
C ASN A 20 -11.07 7.94 -10.33
N SER A 21 -11.10 6.68 -10.77
CA SER A 21 -11.17 6.32 -12.18
C SER A 21 -12.61 6.48 -12.71
N ASP A 22 -12.82 6.18 -13.99
CA ASP A 22 -14.14 6.24 -14.63
C ASP A 22 -14.91 4.91 -14.59
N ALA A 23 -14.37 3.88 -13.96
CA ALA A 23 -14.95 2.55 -13.87
C ALA A 23 -14.64 1.86 -12.55
N GLU A 24 -15.24 0.69 -12.31
CA GLU A 24 -14.83 -0.23 -11.26
C GLU A 24 -13.41 -0.78 -11.53
N ILE A 25 -12.68 -1.07 -10.45
CA ILE A 25 -11.31 -1.59 -10.50
C ILE A 25 -11.13 -2.76 -9.53
N ASP A 26 -10.27 -3.71 -9.92
CA ASP A 26 -9.75 -4.75 -9.03
C ASP A 26 -8.38 -4.32 -8.52
N VAL A 27 -8.20 -4.24 -7.20
CA VAL A 27 -6.96 -3.78 -6.58
C VAL A 27 -6.32 -4.91 -5.78
N GLN A 28 -5.04 -5.15 -6.01
CA GLN A 28 -4.18 -6.01 -5.20
C GLN A 28 -3.25 -5.14 -4.36
N VAL A 29 -3.35 -5.26 -3.04
CA VAL A 29 -2.43 -4.64 -2.08
C VAL A 29 -1.47 -5.72 -1.60
N HIS A 30 -0.22 -5.62 -2.01
CA HIS A 30 0.84 -6.53 -1.60
C HIS A 30 1.50 -6.06 -0.32
N PHE A 31 1.48 -6.91 0.68
CA PHE A 31 2.15 -6.75 1.96
C PHE A 31 3.41 -7.62 2.00
N SER A 32 4.50 -7.08 2.55
CA SER A 32 5.75 -7.79 2.83
C SER A 32 6.02 -7.83 4.34
N GLY A 33 6.60 -8.93 4.82
CA GLY A 33 7.08 -9.07 6.20
C GLY A 33 8.62 -8.99 6.27
N ILE A 34 9.19 -9.50 7.37
CA ILE A 34 10.66 -9.58 7.54
C ILE A 34 11.29 -10.58 6.57
N GLU A 35 10.53 -11.62 6.18
CA GLU A 35 10.97 -12.69 5.28
C GLU A 35 9.92 -12.88 4.18
N ASP A 36 10.33 -13.34 2.99
CA ASP A 36 9.46 -13.46 1.81
C ASP A 36 8.23 -14.33 2.06
N HIS A 37 8.33 -15.37 2.89
CA HIS A 37 7.20 -16.26 3.20
C HIS A 37 6.12 -15.60 4.07
N HIS A 38 6.38 -14.41 4.62
CA HIS A 38 5.39 -13.58 5.31
C HIS A 38 4.59 -12.68 4.37
N ALA A 39 4.93 -12.65 3.07
CA ALA A 39 4.21 -11.85 2.09
C ALA A 39 2.73 -12.27 2.01
N GLU A 40 1.85 -11.29 1.79
CA GLU A 40 0.41 -11.51 1.68
C GLU A 40 -0.18 -10.52 0.67
N VAL A 41 -1.26 -10.92 0.00
CA VAL A 41 -1.98 -10.06 -0.92
C VAL A 41 -3.41 -9.90 -0.41
N ALA A 42 -3.91 -8.66 -0.40
CA ALA A 42 -5.31 -8.36 -0.23
C ALA A 42 -5.90 -7.97 -1.59
N ASP A 43 -6.90 -8.71 -2.04
CA ASP A 43 -7.66 -8.42 -3.26
C ASP A 43 -8.98 -7.74 -2.89
N ILE A 44 -9.29 -6.61 -3.52
CA ILE A 44 -10.51 -5.82 -3.30
C ILE A 44 -11.05 -5.30 -4.62
N GLU A 45 -12.38 -5.26 -4.76
CA GLU A 45 -13.08 -4.61 -5.87
C GLU A 45 -13.63 -3.27 -5.37
N ILE A 46 -13.42 -2.19 -6.12
CA ILE A 46 -13.84 -0.84 -5.71
C ILE A 46 -14.62 -0.19 -6.84
N ALA A 47 -15.90 0.12 -6.60
CA ALA A 47 -16.74 0.79 -7.57
C ALA A 47 -16.27 2.23 -7.84
N GLN A 48 -16.73 2.79 -8.95
CA GLN A 48 -16.37 4.15 -9.35
C GLN A 48 -16.77 5.18 -8.27
N GLY A 49 -15.82 5.99 -7.82
CA GLY A 49 -16.04 7.05 -6.84
C GLY A 49 -16.08 6.58 -5.38
N GLU A 50 -15.90 5.28 -5.13
CA GLU A 50 -15.85 4.71 -3.78
C GLU A 50 -14.42 4.63 -3.23
N GLU A 51 -14.33 4.38 -1.93
CA GLU A 51 -13.08 4.12 -1.23
C GLU A 51 -13.19 2.89 -0.34
N GLU A 52 -12.11 2.12 -0.25
CA GLU A 52 -12.04 0.91 0.56
C GLU A 52 -10.83 0.99 1.49
N ARG A 53 -11.02 0.57 2.74
CA ARG A 53 -9.95 0.51 3.75
C ARG A 53 -9.32 -0.87 3.77
N VAL A 54 -8.01 -0.93 3.63
CA VAL A 54 -7.22 -2.16 3.82
C VAL A 54 -6.51 -2.08 5.15
N ASP A 55 -6.99 -2.89 6.08
CA ASP A 55 -6.45 -2.95 7.43
C ASP A 55 -5.04 -3.55 7.47
N GLU A 56 -4.38 -3.25 8.58
CA GLU A 56 -3.05 -3.74 8.88
C GLU A 56 -3.01 -5.27 9.00
N LYS A 57 -1.92 -5.84 8.48
CA LYS A 57 -1.62 -7.27 8.59
C LYS A 57 -0.44 -7.47 9.54
N GLU A 58 -0.55 -8.49 10.39
CA GLU A 58 0.46 -8.84 11.37
C GLU A 58 0.96 -10.28 11.13
N PHE A 59 2.17 -10.58 11.61
CA PHE A 59 2.70 -11.94 11.67
C PHE A 59 3.54 -12.13 12.94
N THR A 60 3.74 -13.38 13.34
CA THR A 60 4.63 -13.76 14.45
C THR A 60 5.92 -14.33 13.87
N HIS A 61 7.06 -14.03 14.48
CA HIS A 61 8.36 -14.56 14.06
C HIS A 61 9.16 -15.04 15.27
N GLY A 62 9.69 -16.26 15.19
CA GLY A 62 10.42 -16.93 16.27
C GLY A 62 9.52 -17.47 17.39
N ASP A 63 10.15 -17.89 18.50
CA ASP A 63 9.47 -18.44 19.69
C ASP A 63 8.84 -17.36 20.60
N SER A 64 8.99 -16.09 20.24
CA SER A 64 8.36 -14.97 20.94
C SER A 64 6.98 -14.67 20.35
N ASP A 65 5.96 -14.50 21.20
CA ASP A 65 4.62 -14.00 20.84
C ASP A 65 4.59 -12.53 20.36
N GLY A 66 5.75 -12.00 19.93
CA GLY A 66 5.88 -10.66 19.37
C GLY A 66 5.19 -10.58 18.02
N LYS A 67 4.23 -9.67 17.89
CA LYS A 67 3.57 -9.35 16.63
C LYS A 67 4.38 -8.33 15.85
N TYR A 68 4.67 -8.66 14.61
CA TYR A 68 5.35 -7.82 13.65
C TYR A 68 4.37 -7.32 12.59
N HIS A 69 4.53 -6.07 12.18
CA HIS A 69 3.68 -5.43 11.18
C HIS A 69 4.17 -5.74 9.77
N LYS A 70 3.27 -6.15 8.88
CA LYS A 70 3.57 -6.21 7.45
C LYS A 70 3.47 -4.82 6.83
N THR A 71 4.29 -4.57 5.83
CA THR A 71 4.36 -3.29 5.14
C THR A 71 3.79 -3.39 3.74
N VAL A 72 3.00 -2.42 3.31
CA VAL A 72 2.56 -2.31 1.91
C VAL A 72 3.81 -2.09 1.04
N GLU A 73 4.04 -2.98 0.07
CA GLU A 73 5.15 -2.91 -0.88
C GLU A 73 4.70 -2.42 -2.26
N LEU A 74 3.54 -2.89 -2.71
CA LEU A 74 3.03 -2.67 -4.07
C LEU A 74 1.51 -2.56 -4.04
N ILE A 75 0.98 -1.56 -4.74
CA ILE A 75 -0.42 -1.47 -5.11
C ILE A 75 -0.50 -1.76 -6.61
N ARG A 76 -1.33 -2.73 -7.01
CA ARG A 76 -1.65 -3.02 -8.40
C ARG A 76 -3.15 -2.82 -8.60
N ALA A 77 -3.54 -2.09 -9.63
CA ALA A 77 -4.93 -1.92 -10.00
C ALA A 77 -5.15 -2.42 -11.43
N ARG A 78 -6.06 -3.37 -11.60
CA ARG A 78 -6.55 -3.84 -12.88
C ARG A 78 -7.84 -3.08 -13.21
N LYS A 79 -7.87 -2.48 -14.39
CA LYS A 79 -9.03 -1.73 -14.88
C LYS A 79 -9.93 -2.62 -15.73
N PHE A 80 -11.16 -2.15 -15.94
CA PHE A 80 -12.15 -2.82 -16.79
C PHE A 80 -11.69 -3.05 -18.24
N ASP A 81 -10.87 -2.17 -18.79
CA ASP A 81 -10.28 -2.32 -20.13
C ASP A 81 -9.18 -3.41 -20.20
N GLY A 82 -8.88 -4.05 -19.07
CA GLY A 82 -7.84 -5.07 -18.91
C GLY A 82 -6.44 -4.50 -18.70
N SER A 83 -6.25 -3.18 -18.75
CA SER A 83 -4.98 -2.54 -18.42
C SER A 83 -4.67 -2.67 -16.92
N THR A 84 -3.38 -2.66 -16.60
CA THR A 84 -2.90 -2.72 -15.21
C THR A 84 -1.98 -1.54 -14.96
N ILE A 85 -2.17 -0.88 -13.83
CA ILE A 85 -1.28 0.17 -13.31
C ILE A 85 -0.76 -0.25 -11.94
N GLU A 86 0.48 0.13 -11.65
CA GLU A 86 1.19 -0.31 -10.46
C GLU A 86 1.92 0.86 -9.80
N LEU A 87 1.98 0.84 -8.47
CA LEU A 87 2.80 1.75 -7.68
C LEU A 87 3.55 0.94 -6.63
N LYS A 88 4.88 0.91 -6.76
CA LYS A 88 5.79 0.24 -5.85
C LYS A 88 6.44 1.25 -4.90
N GLN A 89 6.72 0.82 -3.66
CA GLN A 89 7.54 1.60 -2.73
C GLN A 89 8.93 1.95 -3.33
N PRO A 90 9.57 3.07 -2.93
CA PRO A 90 9.12 4.03 -1.92
C PRO A 90 7.96 4.91 -2.40
N PHE A 91 7.00 5.15 -1.52
CA PHE A 91 5.84 5.99 -1.82
C PHE A 91 6.13 7.46 -1.52
N ASP A 92 5.73 8.33 -2.44
CA ASP A 92 5.95 9.77 -2.31
C ASP A 92 5.27 10.34 -1.05
N GLY A 93 5.94 11.25 -0.35
CA GLY A 93 5.46 11.85 0.89
C GLY A 93 5.59 11.00 2.17
N VAL A 94 5.90 9.72 2.08
CA VAL A 94 6.04 8.83 3.25
C VAL A 94 7.45 8.95 3.81
N THR A 95 7.59 9.57 5.00
CA THR A 95 8.89 9.89 5.61
C THR A 95 9.13 9.22 6.97
N ALA A 96 8.10 8.61 7.53
CA ALA A 96 8.10 7.83 8.78
C ALA A 96 6.98 6.77 8.67
N PRO A 97 6.95 5.73 9.52
CA PRO A 97 5.88 4.74 9.49
C PRO A 97 4.48 5.36 9.56
N LYS A 98 3.57 4.90 8.69
CA LYS A 98 2.21 5.42 8.57
C LYS A 98 1.17 4.31 8.67
N LYS A 99 -0.01 4.72 9.12
CA LYS A 99 -1.26 3.98 9.04
C LYS A 99 -2.27 4.83 8.28
N ASP A 100 -3.21 4.18 7.63
CA ASP A 100 -4.33 4.79 6.90
C ASP A 100 -3.86 5.77 5.83
N TRP A 101 -2.74 5.44 5.19
CA TRP A 101 -2.20 6.23 4.09
C TRP A 101 -3.13 6.13 2.88
N ILE A 102 -3.30 7.23 2.14
CA ILE A 102 -4.26 7.27 1.03
C ILE A 102 -3.55 6.97 -0.29
N PHE A 103 -4.11 6.06 -1.06
CA PHE A 103 -3.76 5.86 -2.46
C PHE A 103 -4.95 6.22 -3.34
N GLU A 104 -4.75 7.17 -4.25
CA GLU A 104 -5.78 7.58 -5.20
C GLU A 104 -5.50 6.97 -6.56
N ILE A 105 -6.42 6.14 -7.03
CA ILE A 105 -6.35 5.48 -8.32
C ILE A 105 -7.13 6.31 -9.33
N THR A 106 -6.50 6.61 -10.45
CA THR A 106 -7.08 7.32 -11.59
C THR A 106 -6.95 6.46 -12.85
N ASN A 107 -7.51 6.92 -13.97
CA ASN A 107 -7.40 6.23 -15.25
C ASN A 107 -5.94 5.99 -15.70
N ASP A 108 -4.97 6.78 -15.24
CA ASP A 108 -3.60 6.72 -15.77
C ASP A 108 -2.55 6.43 -14.69
N SER A 109 -2.90 6.54 -13.41
CA SER A 109 -1.91 6.50 -12.34
C SER A 109 -2.50 6.15 -10.98
N ILE A 110 -1.64 5.66 -10.09
CA ILE A 110 -1.89 5.55 -8.65
C ILE A 110 -1.04 6.61 -7.95
N LYS A 111 -1.65 7.45 -7.10
CA LYS A 111 -0.98 8.53 -6.37
C LYS A 111 -0.93 8.21 -4.88
N SER A 112 0.24 8.44 -4.29
CA SER A 112 0.45 8.42 -2.84
C SER A 112 0.07 9.79 -2.25
N VAL A 113 -0.88 9.84 -1.32
CA VAL A 113 -1.43 11.09 -0.78
C VAL A 113 -1.29 11.14 0.75
N ASP A 114 -0.71 12.23 1.25
CA ASP A 114 -0.58 12.48 2.68
C ASP A 114 -1.94 12.89 3.27
N PRO A 115 -2.56 12.06 4.15
CA PRO A 115 -3.87 12.38 4.73
C PRO A 115 -3.84 13.63 5.60
N ALA A 116 -2.67 14.06 6.07
CA ALA A 116 -2.51 15.25 6.93
C ALA A 116 -2.47 16.58 6.15
N LYS A 117 -2.39 16.55 4.81
CA LYS A 117 -2.26 17.76 3.96
C LYS A 117 -3.55 18.15 3.21
N LYS A 118 -4.71 17.70 3.70
CA LYS A 118 -6.01 18.10 3.14
C LYS A 118 -6.30 19.57 3.35
#